data_AF-A0A426UI22-F1
#
_entry.id   AF-A0A426UI22-F1
#
_cell.length_a   1.000
_cell.length_b   1.000
_cell.length_c   1.000
_cell.angle_alpha   90.00
_cell.angle_beta   90.00
_cell.angle_gamma   90.00
#
_symmetry.space_group_name_H-M   'P 1'
#
loop_
_entity.id
_entity.type
_entity.pdbx_description
1 polymer ?
#
loop_
_entity_poly.entity_id
_entity_poly.type
_entity_poly.pdbx_seq_one_letter_code
_entity_poly.pdbx_strand_id
1 'polypeptide(L)'
;MLVAGETPGYAVEDFNYPLADKILAEKKILLKRGDGHITLADCVSGAGLLEIMARDKADKICFKVVGDSGWLTLEIPAVYAIKGNDYTTAVDMTVGAEEKSFDVLKNSWTPVGEAADPDGRDHMLIEIRSSK
;
A
#
# COMPACT_ATOMS: atom_id res chain seq x y z
N MET A 1 -5.78 -10.17 51.64
CA MET A 1 -6.60 -11.35 51.30
C MET A 1 -7.45 -10.98 50.08
N LEU A 2 -7.32 -11.75 48.98
CA LEU A 2 -8.15 -11.82 47.75
C LEU A 2 -8.20 -10.57 46.85
N VAL A 3 -7.69 -10.51 45.61
CA VAL A 3 -7.77 -11.30 44.35
C VAL A 3 -8.64 -10.61 43.29
N ALA A 4 -7.98 -10.35 42.16
CA ALA A 4 -8.40 -10.27 40.76
C ALA A 4 -9.60 -9.39 40.33
N GLY A 5 -9.26 -8.40 39.51
CA GLY A 5 -10.07 -7.96 38.38
C GLY A 5 -9.13 -7.65 37.22
N GLU A 6 -8.67 -8.69 36.51
CA GLU A 6 -8.08 -8.55 35.18
C GLU A 6 -9.13 -7.86 34.29
N THR A 7 -9.02 -6.55 34.14
CA THR A 7 -9.66 -5.84 33.03
C THR A 7 -9.04 -6.40 31.75
N PRO A 8 -9.83 -6.92 30.80
CA PRO A 8 -9.29 -7.37 29.53
C PRO A 8 -8.56 -6.17 28.93
N GLY A 9 -7.24 -6.32 28.76
CA GLY A 9 -6.47 -5.35 28.02
C GLY A 9 -7.12 -5.24 26.66
N TYR A 10 -7.79 -4.13 26.39
CA TYR A 10 -8.14 -3.78 25.02
C TYR A 10 -6.82 -3.87 24.27
N ALA A 11 -6.70 -4.87 23.40
CA ALA A 11 -5.74 -4.78 22.34
C ALA A 11 -6.14 -3.52 21.59
N VAL A 12 -5.46 -2.41 21.90
CA VAL A 12 -5.43 -1.26 21.02
C VAL A 12 -4.73 -1.82 19.80
N GLU A 13 -5.53 -2.40 18.90
CA GLU A 13 -5.12 -2.66 17.55
C GLU A 13 -4.80 -1.27 17.02
N ASP A 14 -3.54 -0.89 17.09
CA ASP A 14 -3.11 0.45 16.66
C ASP A 14 -3.32 0.61 15.13
N PHE A 15 -3.69 -0.50 14.45
CA PHE A 15 -3.76 -0.68 13.00
C PHE A 15 -2.47 -0.25 12.28
N ASN A 16 -1.41 0.06 13.04
CA ASN A 16 -0.10 0.36 12.54
C ASN A 16 0.45 -0.87 11.85
N TYR A 17 1.06 -0.64 10.70
CA TYR A 17 1.72 -1.70 9.98
C TYR A 17 2.88 -2.28 10.82
N PRO A 18 2.95 -3.60 11.03
CA PRO A 18 4.02 -4.20 11.82
C PRO A 18 5.38 -3.92 11.17
N LEU A 19 6.36 -3.49 11.99
CA LEU A 19 7.73 -3.17 11.56
C LEU A 19 7.84 -1.98 10.58
N ALA A 20 6.87 -1.06 10.57
CA ALA A 20 6.89 0.14 9.72
C ALA A 20 8.22 0.91 9.74
N ASP A 21 8.82 1.15 10.92
CA ASP A 21 10.11 1.84 11.05
C ASP A 21 11.27 1.09 10.39
N LYS A 22 11.29 -0.25 10.49
CA LYS A 22 12.31 -1.07 9.83
C LYS A 22 12.16 -1.02 8.32
N ILE A 23 10.92 -1.13 7.85
CA ILE A 23 10.59 -1.04 6.42
C ILE A 23 10.97 0.34 5.87
N LEU A 24 10.74 1.41 6.62
CA LEU A 24 11.18 2.75 6.25
C LEU A 24 12.70 2.86 6.21
N ALA A 25 13.41 2.30 7.19
CA ALA A 25 14.87 2.33 7.22
C ALA A 25 15.50 1.54 6.06
N GLU A 26 14.96 0.35 5.76
CA GLU A 26 15.53 -0.59 4.79
C GLU A 26 15.04 -0.32 3.36
N LYS A 27 13.74 -0.06 3.17
CA LYS A 27 13.12 0.10 1.85
C LYS A 27 12.76 1.55 1.53
N LYS A 28 12.89 2.49 2.48
CA LYS A 28 12.54 3.91 2.29
C LYS A 28 11.09 4.07 1.80
N ILE A 29 10.19 3.27 2.37
CA ILE A 29 8.73 3.37 2.19
C ILE A 29 8.09 3.40 3.57
N LEU A 30 7.05 4.19 3.75
CA LEU A 30 6.33 4.25 5.01
C LEU A 30 5.02 3.49 4.88
N LEU A 31 4.80 2.48 5.70
CA LEU A 31 3.50 1.82 5.80
C LEU A 31 2.83 2.34 7.06
N LYS A 32 1.68 3.02 6.92
CA LYS A 32 1.04 3.74 8.02
C LYS A 32 0.02 2.84 8.68
N ARG A 33 -1.18 2.78 8.10
CA ARG A 33 -2.34 2.13 8.68
C ARG A 33 -3.06 1.29 7.63
N GLY A 34 -3.51 0.10 8.00
CA GLY A 34 -4.34 -0.72 7.12
C GLY A 34 -5.23 -1.65 7.93
N ASP A 35 -6.11 -2.38 7.23
CA ASP A 35 -7.01 -3.35 7.85
C ASP A 35 -6.44 -4.78 7.93
N GLY A 36 -5.15 -4.93 7.62
CA GLY A 36 -4.45 -6.23 7.65
C GLY A 36 -4.73 -7.13 6.45
N HIS A 37 -5.63 -6.74 5.55
CA HIS A 37 -5.92 -7.48 4.32
C HIS A 37 -4.97 -7.13 3.17
N ILE A 38 -4.28 -5.99 3.23
CA ILE A 38 -3.21 -5.63 2.31
C ILE A 38 -1.88 -5.63 3.07
N THR A 39 -1.01 -6.58 2.73
CA THR A 39 0.30 -6.75 3.37
C THR A 39 1.42 -6.72 2.36
N LEU A 40 2.55 -6.08 2.70
CA LEU A 40 3.80 -6.15 1.96
C LEU A 40 4.22 -7.62 1.81
N ALA A 41 4.49 -8.02 0.57
CA ALA A 41 4.92 -9.35 0.20
C ALA A 41 6.19 -9.27 -0.64
N ASP A 42 6.91 -10.39 -0.70
CA ASP A 42 8.05 -10.48 -1.59
C ASP A 42 7.58 -10.71 -3.04
N CYS A 43 8.09 -9.91 -3.97
CA CYS A 43 7.69 -9.93 -5.37
C CYS A 43 7.99 -11.26 -6.09
N VAL A 44 8.92 -12.08 -5.57
CA VAL A 44 9.22 -13.40 -6.13
C VAL A 44 8.29 -14.49 -5.60
N SER A 45 7.44 -14.18 -4.60
CA SER A 45 6.62 -15.18 -3.89
C SER A 45 5.39 -15.69 -4.65
N GLY A 46 5.10 -15.19 -5.86
CA GLY A 46 4.08 -15.79 -6.72
C GLY A 46 3.24 -14.82 -7.56
N ALA A 47 2.20 -15.36 -8.18
CA ALA A 47 1.22 -14.62 -8.99
C ALA A 47 0.13 -13.98 -8.11
N GLY A 48 -0.58 -12.98 -8.65
CA GLY A 48 -1.70 -12.31 -7.96
C GLY A 48 -1.29 -11.22 -6.95
N LEU A 49 -0.04 -10.74 -7.02
CA LEU A 49 0.44 -9.61 -6.23
C LEU A 49 0.15 -8.29 -6.96
N LEU A 50 -0.12 -7.25 -6.18
CA LEU A 50 -0.08 -5.87 -6.65
C LEU A 50 1.38 -5.46 -6.73
N GLU A 51 1.88 -5.16 -7.93
CA GLU A 51 3.27 -4.74 -8.14
C GLU A 51 3.32 -3.23 -8.35
N ILE A 52 4.06 -2.51 -7.51
CA ILE A 52 4.19 -1.06 -7.56
C ILE A 52 5.61 -0.71 -8.00
N MET A 53 5.72 0.13 -9.01
CA MET A 53 6.98 0.66 -9.51
C MET A 53 7.10 2.13 -9.17
N ALA A 54 8.22 2.46 -8.51
CA ALA A 54 8.58 3.82 -8.16
C ALA A 54 9.95 4.15 -8.75
N ARG A 55 10.12 5.38 -9.23
CA ARG A 55 11.32 5.82 -9.95
C ARG A 55 12.57 5.79 -9.07
N ASP A 56 12.40 6.07 -7.78
CA ASP A 56 13.47 6.07 -6.79
C ASP A 56 13.79 4.66 -6.24
N LYS A 57 13.17 3.61 -6.80
CA LYS A 57 13.35 2.22 -6.36
C LYS A 57 13.88 1.37 -7.51
N ALA A 58 14.97 0.64 -7.23
CA ALA A 58 15.49 -0.36 -8.15
C ALA A 58 14.54 -1.58 -8.24
N ASP A 59 13.95 -1.96 -7.11
CA ASP A 59 13.04 -3.10 -7.00
C ASP A 59 11.58 -2.66 -6.93
N LYS A 60 10.69 -3.54 -7.40
CA LYS A 60 9.25 -3.36 -7.26
C LYS A 60 8.85 -3.55 -5.79
N ILE A 61 7.81 -2.83 -5.36
CA ILE A 61 7.15 -3.09 -4.08
C ILE A 61 5.93 -3.94 -4.36
N CYS A 62 5.84 -5.12 -3.74
CA CYS A 62 4.70 -6.01 -3.94
C CYS A 62 3.81 -6.07 -2.72
N PHE A 63 2.50 -6.02 -2.95
CA PHE A 63 1.48 -6.18 -1.93
C PHE A 63 0.62 -7.39 -2.24
N LYS A 64 0.32 -8.16 -1.19
CA LYS A 64 -0.64 -9.25 -1.23
C LYS A 64 -1.95 -8.77 -0.63
N VAL A 65 -3.03 -8.99 -1.37
CA VAL A 65 -4.39 -8.79 -0.89
C VAL A 65 -4.95 -10.14 -0.42
N VAL A 66 -5.53 -10.16 0.77
CA VAL A 66 -6.13 -11.33 1.42
C VAL A 66 -7.59 -10.98 1.74
N GLY A 67 -8.52 -11.93 1.62
CA GLY A 67 -9.95 -11.69 1.89
C GLY A 67 -10.73 -11.22 0.66
N ASP A 68 -11.83 -10.50 0.88
CA ASP A 68 -12.70 -9.96 -0.17
C ASP A 68 -12.48 -8.47 -0.45
N SER A 69 -11.98 -7.74 0.54
CA SER A 69 -11.59 -6.33 0.43
C SER A 69 -10.47 -6.01 1.39
N GLY A 70 -9.69 -4.97 1.10
CA GLY A 70 -8.68 -4.45 1.99
C GLY A 70 -8.30 -3.02 1.65
N TRP A 71 -7.71 -2.33 2.61
CA TRP A 71 -7.13 -1.01 2.43
C TRP A 71 -5.83 -0.84 3.22
N LEU A 72 -4.92 -0.05 2.64
CA LEU A 72 -3.64 0.29 3.26
C LEU A 72 -3.26 1.71 2.88
N THR A 73 -3.05 2.53 3.90
CA THR A 73 -2.41 3.84 3.80
C THR A 73 -0.91 3.68 3.97
N LEU A 74 -0.16 4.31 3.08
CA LEU A 74 1.28 4.22 2.98
C LEU A 74 1.82 5.50 2.35
N GLU A 75 3.12 5.73 2.34
CA GLU A 75 3.75 6.81 1.59
C GLU A 75 4.88 6.22 0.76
N ILE A 76 4.65 6.15 -0.56
CA ILE A 76 5.67 5.75 -1.55
C ILE A 76 5.84 6.90 -2.54
N PRO A 77 6.99 7.59 -2.54
CA PRO A 77 7.24 8.68 -3.47
C PRO A 77 7.52 8.18 -4.89
N ALA A 78 7.29 9.05 -5.87
CA ALA A 78 7.65 8.87 -7.27
C ALA A 78 7.10 7.57 -7.91
N VAL A 79 5.85 7.21 -7.59
CA VAL A 79 5.19 6.04 -8.19
C VAL A 79 4.73 6.40 -9.60
N TYR A 80 5.05 5.54 -10.57
CA TYR A 80 4.75 5.78 -11.98
C TYR A 80 4.00 4.64 -12.68
N ALA A 81 3.99 3.43 -12.11
CA ALA A 81 3.24 2.31 -12.66
C ALA A 81 2.81 1.34 -11.57
N ILE A 82 1.60 0.80 -11.71
CA ILE A 82 1.07 -0.23 -10.81
C ILE A 82 0.46 -1.34 -11.65
N LYS A 83 0.80 -2.57 -11.31
CA LYS A 83 0.18 -3.76 -11.88
C LYS A 83 -0.93 -4.25 -10.95
N GLY A 84 -2.14 -4.33 -11.48
CA GLY A 84 -3.27 -4.90 -10.77
C GLY A 84 -3.14 -6.42 -10.65
N ASN A 85 -3.82 -6.97 -9.65
CA ASN A 85 -4.08 -8.40 -9.53
C ASN A 85 -5.53 -8.70 -9.97
N ASP A 86 -6.13 -9.78 -9.48
CA ASP A 86 -7.51 -10.16 -9.82
C ASP A 86 -8.58 -9.28 -9.13
N TYR A 87 -8.16 -8.45 -8.17
CA TYR A 87 -9.04 -7.55 -7.42
C TYR A 87 -9.19 -6.23 -8.16
N THR A 88 -10.38 -5.65 -8.06
CA THR A 88 -10.64 -4.26 -8.43
C THR A 88 -9.86 -3.38 -7.46
N THR A 89 -8.83 -2.70 -7.97
CA THR A 89 -7.91 -1.92 -7.15
C THR A 89 -7.97 -0.46 -7.56
N ALA A 90 -8.16 0.41 -6.58
CA ALA A 90 -8.03 1.85 -6.71
C ALA A 90 -6.87 2.32 -5.85
N VAL A 91 -6.13 3.30 -6.33
CA VAL A 91 -5.04 3.92 -5.59
C VAL A 91 -5.23 5.42 -5.52
N ASP A 92 -4.88 6.00 -4.39
CA ASP A 92 -4.91 7.44 -4.21
C ASP A 92 -3.48 7.95 -4.08
N MET A 93 -3.20 9.00 -4.83
CA MET A 93 -1.89 9.61 -4.92
C MET A 93 -1.97 11.11 -4.71
N THR A 94 -0.93 11.69 -4.13
CA THR A 94 -0.82 13.13 -3.95
C THR A 94 0.30 13.70 -4.80
N VAL A 95 0.08 14.91 -5.32
CA VAL A 95 1.08 15.72 -6.00
C VAL A 95 1.00 17.14 -5.46
N GLY A 96 2.00 17.53 -4.67
CA GLY A 96 1.94 18.79 -3.91
C GLY A 96 0.76 18.81 -2.93
N ALA A 97 -0.24 19.66 -3.19
CA ALA A 97 -1.46 19.77 -2.38
C ALA A 97 -2.69 19.12 -3.03
N GLU A 98 -2.53 18.52 -4.22
CA GLU A 98 -3.61 17.89 -4.97
C GLU A 98 -3.63 16.38 -4.68
N GLU A 99 -4.83 15.80 -4.57
CA GLU A 99 -5.04 14.36 -4.48
C GLU A 99 -5.69 13.87 -5.79
N LYS A 100 -5.19 12.74 -6.30
CA LYS A 100 -5.68 12.08 -7.52
C LYS A 100 -5.85 10.59 -7.27
N SER A 101 -7.02 10.08 -7.62
CA SER A 101 -7.32 8.65 -7.61
C SER A 101 -7.10 8.04 -8.98
N PHE A 102 -6.58 6.81 -9.03
CA PHE A 102 -6.39 6.05 -10.25
C PHE A 102 -6.95 4.64 -10.09
N ASP A 103 -7.73 4.20 -11.07
CA ASP A 103 -8.18 2.81 -11.18
C ASP A 103 -7.09 1.94 -11.81
N VAL A 104 -6.72 0.86 -11.13
CA VAL A 104 -5.69 -0.08 -11.59
C VAL A 104 -6.36 -1.22 -12.35
N LEU A 105 -5.91 -1.43 -13.59
CA LEU A 105 -6.36 -2.52 -14.44
C LEU A 105 -6.02 -3.89 -13.84
N LYS A 106 -7.01 -4.77 -13.79
CA LYS A 106 -6.84 -6.15 -13.33
C LYS A 106 -5.79 -6.88 -14.17
N ASN A 107 -4.88 -7.57 -13.50
CA ASN A 107 -3.81 -8.38 -14.12
C ASN A 107 -2.95 -7.65 -15.18
N SER A 108 -2.94 -6.32 -15.19
CA SER A 108 -2.24 -5.52 -16.20
C SER A 108 -1.54 -4.30 -15.59
N TRP A 109 -0.53 -3.80 -16.29
CA TRP A 109 0.19 -2.59 -15.92
C TRP A 109 -0.65 -1.36 -16.25
N THR A 110 -0.83 -0.51 -15.25
CA THR A 110 -1.52 0.77 -15.35
C THR A 110 -0.51 1.90 -15.13
N PRO A 111 -0.35 2.83 -16.07
CA PRO A 111 0.43 4.03 -15.84
C PRO A 111 -0.32 4.92 -14.85
N VAL A 112 0.39 5.38 -13.82
CA VAL A 112 -0.14 6.25 -12.77
C VAL A 112 0.91 7.31 -12.44
N GLY A 113 0.53 8.31 -11.64
CA GLY A 113 1.47 9.33 -11.20
C GLY A 113 2.15 10.05 -12.36
N GLU A 114 3.48 10.15 -12.35
CA GLU A 114 4.29 10.83 -13.39
C GLU A 114 3.94 10.36 -14.80
N ALA A 115 3.69 9.06 -14.99
CA ALA A 115 3.40 8.49 -16.31
C ALA A 115 1.99 8.84 -16.84
N ALA A 116 1.09 9.26 -15.94
CA ALA A 116 -0.29 9.65 -16.26
C ALA A 116 -0.53 11.16 -16.09
N ASP A 117 0.44 11.91 -15.57
CA ASP A 117 0.38 13.35 -15.39
C ASP A 117 1.04 14.07 -16.58
N PRO A 118 0.34 14.97 -17.29
CA PRO A 118 0.87 15.63 -18.48
C PRO A 118 2.08 16.54 -18.18
N ASP A 119 2.20 17.00 -16.93
CA ASP A 119 3.32 17.81 -16.45
C ASP A 119 4.49 16.94 -15.95
N GLY A 120 4.34 15.60 -15.92
CA GLY A 120 5.40 14.68 -15.50
C GLY A 120 5.85 14.90 -14.07
N ARG A 121 4.92 15.23 -13.17
CA ARG A 121 5.23 15.48 -11.75
C ARG A 121 5.38 14.18 -10.99
N ASP A 122 6.17 14.19 -9.91
CA ASP A 122 6.27 13.05 -9.00
C ASP A 122 5.02 12.95 -8.12
N HIS A 123 4.33 11.81 -8.20
CA HIS A 123 3.20 11.50 -7.35
C HIS A 123 3.61 10.57 -6.21
N MET A 124 3.12 10.86 -5.02
CA MET A 124 3.27 10.02 -3.85
C MET A 124 2.02 9.17 -3.68
N LEU A 125 2.19 7.85 -3.67
CA LEU A 125 1.10 6.94 -3.34
C LEU A 125 0.81 7.03 -1.85
N ILE A 126 -0.43 7.39 -1.52
CA ILE A 126 -0.90 7.57 -0.14
C ILE A 126 -1.83 6.46 0.35
N GLU A 127 -2.57 5.82 -0.57
CA GLU A 127 -3.55 4.78 -0.22
C GLU A 127 -3.70 3.76 -1.35
N ILE A 128 -3.91 2.51 -0.98
CA ILE A 128 -4.34 1.41 -1.84
C ILE A 128 -5.64 0.85 -1.29
N ARG A 129 -6.63 0.68 -2.14
CA ARG A 129 -7.91 0.02 -1.85
C ARG A 129 -8.15 -1.09 -2.86
N SER A 130 -8.44 -2.30 -2.38
CA SER A 130 -8.73 -3.44 -3.24
C SER A 130 -10.00 -4.16 -2.80
N SER A 131 -10.78 -4.65 -3.75
CA SER A 131 -12.00 -5.43 -3.52
C SER A 131 -12.28 -6.38 -4.69
N LYS A 132 -12.97 -7.50 -4.46
CA LYS A 132 -13.29 -8.46 -5.54
C LYS A 132 -14.33 -7.93 -6.53
#